data_AF-X1B6W2-F1
#
_entry.id   AF-X1B6W2-F1
#
_cell.length_a   1.000
_cell.length_b   1.000
_cell.length_c   1.000
_cell.angle_alpha   90.00
_cell.angle_beta   90.00
_cell.angle_gamma   90.00
#
_symmetry.space_group_name_H-M   'P 1'
#
loop_
_entity.id
_entity.type
_entity.pdbx_description
1 polymer ?
#
loop_
_entity_poly.entity_id
_entity_poly.type
_entity_poly.pdbx_seq_one_letter_code
_entity_poly.pdbx_strand_id
1 'polypeptide(L)'
;LFVSSSEDGGASWGRYRRTGLWGYPADLVTLGDGRLLAAYGHRRDPIGIKVAVSDDGLEWNEENAREIYRPPNLTNDDGRPAAGLDSGYRHIGYPSAVVLDDGSVRVAFHSFDETTRKQIVLIASFEVA
;
A
#
# COMPACT_ATOMS: atom_id res chain seq x y z
N LEU A 1 -2.38 -10.08 -0.88
CA LEU A 1 -0.95 -10.23 -1.20
C LEU A 1 -0.49 -11.65 -0.86
N PHE A 2 0.56 -12.10 -1.55
CA PHE A 2 1.27 -13.33 -1.26
C PHE A 2 2.75 -13.01 -1.14
N VAL A 3 3.48 -13.80 -0.36
CA VAL A 3 4.93 -13.67 -0.18
C VAL A 3 5.60 -14.99 -0.57
N SER A 4 6.78 -14.90 -1.15
CA SER A 4 7.72 -16.01 -1.26
C SER A 4 9.10 -15.47 -0.91
N SER A 5 9.98 -16.35 -0.44
CA SER A 5 11.36 -16.01 -0.08
C SER A 5 12.35 -16.84 -0.91
N SER A 6 13.55 -16.29 -1.05
CA SER A 6 14.71 -16.92 -1.65
C SER A 6 15.86 -16.86 -0.64
N GLU A 7 16.62 -17.95 -0.54
CA GLU A 7 17.82 -18.03 0.30
C GLU A 7 19.11 -18.04 -0.54
N ASP A 8 18.99 -17.92 -1.87
CA ASP A 8 20.08 -18.05 -2.85
C ASP A 8 20.22 -16.81 -3.75
N GLY A 9 19.86 -15.63 -3.23
CA GLY A 9 20.02 -14.36 -3.95
C GLY A 9 19.04 -14.18 -5.11
N GLY A 10 17.89 -14.87 -5.07
CA GLY A 10 16.81 -14.76 -6.06
C GLY A 10 16.89 -15.78 -7.20
N ALA A 11 17.80 -16.75 -7.13
CA ALA A 11 17.95 -17.79 -8.16
C ALA A 11 16.82 -18.84 -8.10
N SER A 12 16.36 -19.19 -6.90
CA SER A 12 15.20 -20.05 -6.66
C SER A 12 14.31 -19.51 -5.54
N TRP A 13 13.06 -19.96 -5.52
CA TRP A 13 12.03 -19.44 -4.62
C TRP A 13 11.29 -20.57 -3.94
N GLY A 14 10.97 -20.36 -2.66
CA GLY A 14 10.08 -21.25 -1.92
C GLY A 14 8.64 -21.24 -2.42
N ARG A 15 7.81 -22.09 -1.82
CA ARG A 15 6.37 -22.06 -2.03
C ARG A 15 5.79 -20.75 -1.47
N TYR A 16 5.01 -20.05 -2.28
CA TYR A 16 4.34 -18.83 -1.84
C TYR A 16 3.35 -19.09 -0.69
N ARG A 17 3.17 -18.09 0.16
CA ARG A 17 2.24 -18.09 1.30
C ARG A 17 1.36 -16.85 1.25
N ARG A 18 0.14 -16.96 1.77
CA ARG A 18 -0.79 -15.84 1.86
C ARG A 18 -0.39 -14.98 3.06
N THR A 19 -0.27 -13.66 2.87
CA THR A 19 0.16 -12.73 3.93
C THR A 19 -0.99 -12.24 4.81
N GLY A 20 -2.25 -12.60 4.53
CA GLY A 20 -3.41 -11.99 5.19
C GLY A 20 -3.72 -10.57 4.69
N LEU A 21 -2.72 -9.77 4.30
CA LEU A 21 -2.91 -8.43 3.75
C LEU A 21 -3.74 -8.44 2.46
N TRP A 22 -4.86 -7.72 2.47
CA TRP A 22 -5.70 -7.52 1.29
C TRP A 22 -5.27 -6.24 0.54
N GLY A 23 -4.77 -6.37 -0.68
CA GLY A 23 -4.31 -5.23 -1.47
C GLY A 23 -3.31 -5.60 -2.57
N TYR A 24 -2.92 -4.63 -3.38
CA TYR A 24 -1.85 -4.67 -4.38
C TYR A 24 -1.67 -3.29 -5.09
N PRO A 25 -0.50 -3.04 -5.74
CA PRO A 25 0.78 -3.70 -5.46
C PRO A 25 1.32 -3.27 -4.09
N ALA A 26 2.35 -3.97 -3.61
CA ALA A 26 3.06 -3.65 -2.38
C ALA A 26 4.51 -3.26 -2.69
N ASP A 27 5.07 -2.42 -1.83
CA ASP A 27 6.48 -2.08 -1.76
C ASP A 27 6.97 -2.24 -0.31
N LEU A 28 8.21 -2.69 -0.14
CA LEU A 28 8.77 -3.05 1.17
C LEU A 28 10.04 -2.25 1.46
N VAL A 29 10.17 -1.79 2.71
CA VAL A 29 11.39 -1.19 3.24
C VAL A 29 11.74 -1.76 4.61
N THR A 30 13.04 -1.83 4.90
CA THR A 30 13.57 -2.21 6.21
C THR A 30 13.65 -0.97 7.10
N LEU A 31 13.05 -1.04 8.29
CA LEU A 31 13.10 -0.02 9.32
C LEU A 31 14.44 -0.04 10.07
N GLY A 32 14.76 1.02 10.79
CA GLY A 32 16.03 1.17 11.52
C GLY A 32 16.26 0.11 12.61
N ASP A 33 15.21 -0.55 13.08
CA ASP A 33 15.25 -1.64 14.07
C ASP A 33 15.24 -3.04 13.45
N GLY A 34 15.29 -3.15 12.12
CA GLY A 34 15.32 -4.42 11.39
C GLY A 34 13.95 -4.98 11.02
N ARG A 35 12.85 -4.41 11.52
CA ARG A 35 11.49 -4.77 11.07
C ARG A 35 11.28 -4.36 9.61
N LEU A 36 10.27 -4.94 8.96
CA LEU A 36 9.89 -4.64 7.58
C LEU A 36 8.55 -3.93 7.54
N LEU A 37 8.47 -2.82 6.80
CA LEU A 37 7.22 -2.12 6.49
C LEU A 37 6.82 -2.42 5.05
N ALA A 38 5.59 -2.91 4.85
CA ALA A 38 4.97 -3.02 3.54
C ALA A 38 3.96 -1.89 3.36
N ALA A 39 4.18 -1.03 2.37
CA ALA A 39 3.18 -0.10 1.86
C ALA A 39 2.42 -0.75 0.70
N TYR A 40 1.09 -0.65 0.65
CA TYR A 40 0.31 -1.28 -0.40
C TYR A 40 -0.99 -0.54 -0.73
N GLY A 41 -1.42 -0.67 -1.99
CA GLY A 41 -2.74 -0.18 -2.42
C GLY A 41 -3.86 -1.08 -1.91
N HIS A 42 -4.92 -0.48 -1.36
CA HIS A 42 -6.15 -1.17 -0.95
C HIS A 42 -7.30 -0.70 -1.87
N ARG A 43 -7.58 -1.47 -2.95
CA ARG A 43 -8.55 -1.10 -3.99
C ARG A 43 -9.96 -1.71 -3.82
N ARG A 44 -10.29 -2.16 -2.61
CA ARG A 44 -11.64 -2.55 -2.17
C ARG A 44 -12.17 -1.51 -1.22
N ASP A 45 -13.47 -1.29 -1.22
CA ASP A 45 -14.06 -0.28 -0.34
C ASP A 45 -13.88 -0.68 1.14
N PRO A 46 -13.46 0.26 2.01
CA PRO A 46 -13.02 1.62 1.69
C PRO A 46 -11.64 1.63 0.99
N ILE A 47 -11.55 2.30 -0.16
CA ILE A 47 -10.31 2.37 -0.93
C ILE A 47 -9.27 3.25 -0.23
N GLY A 48 -7.99 2.93 -0.39
CA GLY A 48 -6.93 3.70 0.25
C GLY A 48 -5.54 3.14 0.03
N ILE A 49 -4.59 3.72 0.75
CA ILE A 49 -3.22 3.23 0.88
C ILE A 49 -3.02 2.81 2.32
N LYS A 50 -2.44 1.63 2.50
CA LYS A 50 -2.18 1.06 3.81
C LYS A 50 -0.70 0.74 3.97
N VAL A 51 -0.25 0.74 5.21
CA VAL A 51 1.05 0.20 5.61
C VAL A 51 0.84 -0.89 6.66
N ALA A 52 1.68 -1.90 6.67
CA ALA A 52 1.72 -2.92 7.73
C ALA A 52 3.19 -3.20 8.08
N VAL A 53 3.45 -3.54 9.34
CA VAL A 53 4.78 -3.88 9.84
C VAL A 53 4.84 -5.37 10.14
N SER A 54 5.98 -5.97 9.84
CA SER A 54 6.30 -7.37 10.10
C SER A 54 7.69 -7.46 10.74
N ASP A 55 7.86 -8.34 11.71
CA ASP A 55 9.16 -8.56 12.36
C ASP A 55 10.10 -9.43 11.50
N ASP A 56 9.57 -10.27 10.62
CA ASP A 56 10.33 -11.26 9.84
C ASP A 56 10.11 -11.20 8.31
N GLY A 57 9.16 -10.37 7.85
CA GLY A 57 8.79 -10.23 6.44
C GLY A 57 7.94 -11.37 5.87
N LEU A 58 7.64 -12.39 6.68
CA LEU A 58 6.89 -13.57 6.28
C LEU A 58 5.49 -13.56 6.91
N GLU A 59 5.41 -13.16 8.17
CA GLU A 59 4.18 -13.03 8.92
C GLU A 59 3.71 -11.57 8.92
N TRP A 60 2.50 -11.36 8.41
CA TRP A 60 1.89 -10.04 8.35
C TRP A 60 0.55 -10.09 9.07
N ASN A 61 0.25 -9.08 9.88
CA ASN A 61 -1.02 -8.98 10.59
C ASN A 61 -1.86 -7.82 10.04
N GLU A 62 -3.07 -8.11 9.55
CA GLU A 62 -4.03 -7.10 9.09
C GLU A 62 -4.51 -6.19 10.24
N GLU A 63 -4.49 -6.67 11.49
CA GLU A 63 -4.80 -5.87 12.68
C GLU A 63 -3.78 -4.73 12.90
N ASN A 64 -2.55 -4.93 12.43
CA ASN A 64 -1.48 -3.94 12.49
C ASN A 64 -1.40 -3.09 11.22
N ALA A 65 -2.26 -3.32 10.24
CA ALA A 65 -2.34 -2.44 9.08
C ALA A 65 -2.89 -1.07 9.51
N ARG A 66 -2.32 -0.01 8.95
CA ARG A 66 -2.74 1.38 9.15
C ARG A 66 -3.01 2.02 7.81
N GLU A 67 -4.13 2.73 7.71
CA GLU A 67 -4.43 3.53 6.52
C GLU A 67 -3.63 4.83 6.60
N ILE A 68 -2.85 5.14 5.56
CA ILE A 68 -2.07 6.38 5.44
C ILE A 68 -2.70 7.37 4.45
N TYR A 69 -3.70 6.91 3.68
CA TYR A 69 -4.45 7.76 2.77
C TYR A 69 -5.78 7.12 2.39
N ARG A 70 -6.81 7.97 2.26
CA ARG A 70 -8.13 7.65 1.73
C ARG A 70 -8.51 8.69 0.67
N PRO A 71 -8.84 8.28 -0.56
CA PRO A 71 -9.35 9.21 -1.57
C PRO A 71 -10.78 9.66 -1.25
N PRO A 72 -11.26 10.75 -1.88
CA PRO A 72 -12.67 11.13 -1.86
C PRO A 72 -13.57 9.99 -2.32
N ASN A 73 -14.73 9.79 -1.69
CA ASN A 73 -15.65 8.74 -2.10
C ASN A 73 -16.51 9.21 -3.27
N LEU A 74 -16.11 8.88 -4.50
CA LEU A 74 -16.86 9.22 -5.71
C LEU A 74 -18.02 8.24 -5.93
N THR A 75 -19.24 8.67 -5.60
CA THR A 75 -20.50 7.98 -5.91
C THR A 75 -21.20 8.65 -7.08
N ASN A 76 -21.99 7.88 -7.83
CA ASN A 76 -23.01 8.45 -8.71
C ASN A 76 -24.09 9.16 -7.87
N ASP A 77 -24.93 9.95 -8.54
CA ASP A 77 -26.10 10.63 -7.96
C ASP A 77 -27.07 9.68 -7.24
N ASP A 78 -27.07 8.39 -7.60
CA ASP A 78 -27.89 7.33 -6.98
C ASP A 78 -27.21 6.65 -5.78
N GLY A 79 -26.07 7.17 -5.31
CA GLY A 79 -25.29 6.64 -4.20
C GLY A 79 -24.57 5.33 -4.49
N ARG A 80 -24.66 4.81 -5.71
CA ARG A 80 -23.90 3.62 -6.13
C ARG A 80 -22.48 4.05 -6.50
N PRO A 81 -21.47 3.18 -6.33
CA PRO A 81 -20.16 3.40 -6.96
C PRO A 81 -20.40 3.66 -8.43
N ALA A 82 -19.80 4.71 -8.97
CA ALA A 82 -20.10 5.15 -10.33
C ALA A 82 -20.05 3.97 -11.31
N ALA A 83 -21.23 3.53 -11.76
CA ALA A 83 -21.37 2.28 -12.50
C ALA A 83 -20.81 2.48 -13.92
N GLY A 84 -19.54 2.11 -14.08
CA GLY A 84 -18.79 2.28 -15.32
C GLY A 84 -17.42 2.86 -15.02
N LEU A 85 -16.42 1.99 -15.02
CA LEU A 85 -15.00 2.23 -15.27
C LEU A 85 -14.66 3.63 -15.86
N ASP A 86 -14.59 4.67 -15.03
CA ASP A 86 -13.56 5.69 -15.18
C ASP A 86 -12.39 5.15 -14.35
N SER A 87 -11.63 4.24 -14.97
CA SER A 87 -10.59 3.44 -14.33
C SER A 87 -9.60 4.29 -13.54
N GLY A 88 -9.50 5.60 -13.81
CA GLY A 88 -8.66 6.54 -13.09
C GLY A 88 -8.92 6.59 -11.59
N TYR A 89 -10.17 6.74 -11.13
CA TYR A 89 -10.44 6.99 -9.71
C TYR A 89 -10.01 5.83 -8.80
N ARG A 90 -10.31 4.58 -9.18
CA ARG A 90 -9.95 3.39 -8.38
C ARG A 90 -8.52 2.93 -8.66
N HIS A 91 -7.89 3.44 -9.70
CA HIS A 91 -6.49 3.22 -10.01
C HIS A 91 -5.64 4.19 -9.18
N ILE A 92 -5.51 3.85 -7.90
CA ILE A 92 -4.65 4.51 -6.91
C ILE A 92 -3.62 3.51 -6.37
N GLY A 93 -2.54 3.96 -5.77
CA GLY A 93 -1.53 3.10 -5.15
C GLY A 93 -0.25 3.12 -5.92
N TYR A 94 0.33 1.94 -6.18
CA TYR A 94 1.72 1.81 -6.61
C TYR A 94 2.66 2.58 -5.66
N PRO A 95 2.65 2.19 -4.37
CA PRO A 95 3.50 2.86 -3.40
C PRO A 95 4.98 2.63 -3.70
N SER A 96 5.79 3.60 -3.31
CA SER A 96 7.24 3.48 -3.18
C SER A 96 7.63 4.11 -1.86
N ALA A 97 8.26 3.33 -0.98
CA ALA A 97 8.61 3.71 0.37
C ALA A 97 10.12 3.93 0.50
N VAL A 98 10.51 4.80 1.43
CA VAL A 98 11.90 4.99 1.84
C VAL A 98 11.93 5.36 3.33
N VAL A 99 12.98 4.90 4.04
CA VAL A 99 13.30 5.33 5.40
C VAL A 99 14.38 6.40 5.31
N LEU A 100 14.18 7.53 5.99
CA LEU A 100 15.12 8.64 6.03
C LEU A 100 16.10 8.51 7.19
N ASP A 101 17.16 9.32 7.18
CA ASP A 101 18.22 9.31 8.21
C ASP A 101 17.70 9.61 9.63
N ASP A 102 16.58 10.31 9.74
CA ASP A 102 15.92 10.62 11.03
C ASP A 102 15.02 9.48 11.54
N GLY A 103 14.93 8.37 10.81
CA GLY A 103 14.08 7.22 11.11
C GLY A 103 12.66 7.32 10.54
N SER A 104 12.27 8.47 10.02
CA SER A 104 10.93 8.68 9.47
C SER A 104 10.76 7.96 8.13
N VAL A 105 9.52 7.56 7.83
CA VAL A 105 9.17 6.89 6.56
C VAL A 105 8.50 7.90 5.62
N ARG A 106 8.84 7.81 4.33
CA ARG A 106 8.12 8.48 3.24
C ARG A 106 7.53 7.42 2.33
N VAL A 107 6.27 7.58 1.97
CA VAL A 107 5.60 6.71 0.98
C VAL A 107 5.00 7.58 -0.11
N ALA A 108 5.58 7.51 -1.31
CA ALA A 108 5.02 8.10 -2.51
C ALA A 108 4.02 7.13 -3.16
N PHE A 109 2.89 7.61 -3.65
CA PHE A 109 1.89 6.81 -4.37
C PHE A 109 1.06 7.71 -5.28
N HIS A 110 0.38 7.15 -6.28
CA HIS A 110 -0.56 7.94 -7.07
C HIS A 110 -2.00 7.82 -6.58
N SER A 111 -2.77 8.88 -6.79
CA SER A 111 -4.20 8.94 -6.56
C SER A 111 -4.88 9.79 -7.63
N PHE A 112 -6.21 9.82 -7.62
CA PHE A 112 -7.01 10.64 -8.51
C PHE A 112 -7.50 11.90 -7.79
N ASP A 113 -7.24 13.06 -8.38
CA ASP A 113 -7.82 14.33 -7.93
C ASP A 113 -9.16 14.56 -8.61
N GLU A 114 -10.23 14.67 -7.82
CA GLU A 114 -11.59 14.88 -8.32
C GLU A 114 -11.78 16.27 -8.95
N THR A 115 -11.05 17.27 -8.47
CA THR A 115 -11.22 18.66 -8.93
C THR A 115 -10.64 18.82 -10.34
N THR A 116 -9.41 18.36 -10.55
CA THR A 116 -8.74 18.48 -11.85
C THR A 116 -8.98 17.29 -12.78
N ARG A 117 -9.56 16.20 -12.27
CA ARG A 117 -9.74 14.91 -12.96
C ARG A 117 -8.43 14.31 -13.49
N LYS A 118 -7.35 14.44 -12.72
CA LYS A 118 -6.01 13.94 -13.08
C LYS A 118 -5.48 12.93 -12.07
N GLN A 119 -4.59 12.06 -12.54
CA GLN A 119 -3.72 11.31 -11.66
C GLN A 119 -2.67 12.25 -11.08
N ILE A 120 -2.49 12.18 -9.77
CA ILE A 120 -1.54 12.97 -8.99
C ILE A 120 -0.66 12.04 -8.17
N VAL A 121 0.54 12.49 -7.84
CA VAL A 121 1.43 11.81 -6.89
C VAL A 121 1.28 12.50 -5.54
N LEU A 122 1.08 11.70 -4.51
CA LEU A 122 1.02 12.13 -3.12
C LEU A 122 2.17 11.46 -2.35
N ILE A 123 2.64 12.14 -1.30
CA ILE A 123 3.69 11.63 -0.42
C ILE A 123 3.17 11.71 1.02
N ALA A 124 3.07 10.56 1.68
CA ALA A 124 2.82 10.50 3.12
C ALA A 124 4.14 10.47 3.89
N SER A 125 4.18 11.16 5.03
CA SER A 125 5.34 11.23 5.93
C SER A 125 4.89 10.86 7.34
N PHE A 126 5.54 9.89 7.97
CA PHE A 126 5.16 9.43 9.31
C PHE A 126 6.32 8.72 10.01
N GLU A 127 6.25 8.66 11.34
CA GLU A 127 7.08 7.80 12.18
C GLU A 127 6.43 6.42 12.34
N VAL A 128 7.24 5.39 12.54
CA VAL A 128 6.78 4.05 12.89
C VAL A 128 7.10 3.79 14.36
N ALA A 129 6.07 3.49 15.15
CA ALA A 129 6.20 3.18 16.58
C ALA A 129 6.71 1.76 16.84
#